data_AF-A0A842KWE4-F1
#
_entry.id   AF-A0A842KWE4-F1
#
_cell.length_a   1.000
_cell.length_b   1.000
_cell.length_c   1.000
_cell.angle_alpha   90.00
_cell.angle_beta   90.00
_cell.angle_gamma   90.00
#
_symmetry.space_group_name_H-M   'P 1'
#
loop_
_entity.id
_entity.type
_entity.pdbx_description
1 polymer ?
#
loop_
_entity_poly.entity_id
_entity_poly.type
_entity_poly.pdbx_seq_one_letter_code
_entity_poly.pdbx_strand_id
1 'polypeptide(L)'
;MPIKKYDDQILRPKALELRKQGLSYRAIARELKCSPGKVHDLLEPFESVQNMLKQIAILDLKLKELEKRSSDFQSFLTQLKVEAEKVYEEIDRNSLVNMKEQLMFILYNGCRRSRSCKWVDEEGYCTKWPFSEPPSKIFDAKEVYERDEDGSIKRIFFHQVIKAPGLCLSCPHYKPKEAK
;
A
#
# COMPACT_ATOMS: atom_id res chain seq x y z
N MET A 1 -0.99 -29.67 -58.80
CA MET A 1 0.12 -29.84 -57.83
C MET A 1 -0.30 -29.19 -56.52
N PRO A 2 -0.07 -29.81 -55.35
CA PRO A 2 -0.43 -29.22 -54.05
C PRO A 2 0.42 -27.96 -53.76
N ILE A 3 -0.23 -26.86 -53.38
CA ILE A 3 0.44 -25.60 -53.01
C ILE A 3 1.03 -25.78 -51.61
N LYS A 4 2.35 -25.70 -51.49
CA LYS A 4 3.04 -25.73 -50.19
C LYS A 4 2.76 -24.42 -49.47
N LYS A 5 2.10 -24.48 -48.31
CA LYS A 5 1.80 -23.29 -47.49
C LYS A 5 3.00 -22.99 -46.60
N TYR A 6 3.53 -21.77 -46.69
CA TYR A 6 4.63 -21.27 -45.87
C TYR A 6 4.08 -20.42 -44.72
N ASP A 7 4.76 -20.44 -43.57
CA ASP A 7 4.47 -19.54 -42.46
C ASP A 7 5.39 -18.31 -42.52
N ASP A 8 4.81 -17.20 -42.98
CA ASP A 8 5.54 -15.95 -43.20
C ASP A 8 6.01 -15.30 -41.91
N GLN A 9 5.34 -15.54 -40.78
CA GLN A 9 5.73 -14.95 -39.50
C GLN A 9 7.04 -15.53 -38.97
N ILE A 10 7.28 -16.82 -39.23
CA ILE A 10 8.50 -17.52 -38.81
C ILE A 10 9.65 -17.28 -39.80
N LEU A 11 9.35 -17.24 -41.10
CA LEU A 11 10.37 -17.14 -42.15
C LEU A 11 10.93 -15.72 -42.32
N ARG A 12 10.10 -14.69 -42.14
CA ARG A 12 10.47 -13.29 -42.33
C ARG A 12 11.65 -12.82 -41.45
N PRO A 13 11.68 -13.01 -40.12
CA PRO A 13 12.80 -12.55 -39.30
C PRO A 13 14.12 -13.23 -39.70
N LYS A 14 14.09 -14.55 -39.97
CA LYS A 14 15.27 -15.30 -40.41
C LYS A 14 15.77 -14.87 -41.79
N ALA A 15 14.85 -14.60 -42.73
CA ALA A 15 15.21 -14.08 -44.06
C ALA A 15 15.92 -12.73 -43.95
N LEU A 16 15.43 -11.82 -43.09
CA LEU A 16 16.05 -10.51 -42.85
C LEU A 16 17.45 -10.64 -42.23
N GLU A 17 17.65 -11.55 -41.29
CA GLU A 17 18.97 -11.82 -40.69
C GLU A 17 19.98 -12.36 -41.72
N LEU A 18 19.60 -13.39 -42.48
CA LEU A 18 20.44 -13.95 -43.54
C LEU A 18 20.74 -12.90 -44.62
N ARG A 19 19.78 -12.00 -44.89
CA ARG A 19 20.00 -10.90 -45.83
C ARG A 19 21.01 -9.88 -45.30
N LYS A 20 20.95 -9.53 -44.02
CA LYS A 20 21.95 -8.67 -43.35
C LYS A 20 23.37 -9.27 -43.39
N GLN A 21 23.48 -10.59 -43.39
CA GLN A 21 24.75 -11.31 -43.55
C GLN A 21 25.28 -11.29 -45.01
N GLY A 22 24.58 -10.66 -45.95
CA GLY A 22 25.01 -10.52 -47.34
C GLY A 22 24.70 -11.74 -48.22
N LEU A 23 23.91 -12.70 -47.74
CA LEU A 23 23.53 -13.88 -48.54
C LEU A 23 22.65 -13.48 -49.74
N SER A 24 22.82 -14.21 -50.84
CA SER A 24 21.98 -14.05 -52.04
C SER A 24 20.60 -14.68 -51.82
N TYR A 25 19.59 -14.19 -52.53
CA TYR A 25 18.22 -14.74 -52.50
C TYR A 25 18.15 -16.26 -52.67
N ARG A 26 18.99 -16.83 -53.53
CA ARG A 26 19.08 -18.30 -53.75
C ARG A 26 19.75 -19.04 -52.59
N ALA A 27 20.69 -18.41 -51.88
CA ALA A 27 21.31 -18.99 -50.68
C ALA A 27 20.32 -18.96 -49.51
N ILE A 28 19.62 -17.84 -49.30
CA ILE A 28 18.57 -17.70 -48.29
C ILE A 28 17.43 -18.71 -48.53
N ALA A 29 17.00 -18.88 -49.77
CA ALA A 29 15.95 -19.83 -50.13
C ALA A 29 16.33 -21.29 -49.80
N ARG A 30 17.61 -21.65 -50.01
CA ARG A 30 18.14 -22.97 -49.63
C ARG A 30 18.15 -23.16 -48.11
N GLU A 31 18.59 -22.16 -47.37
CA GLU A 31 18.64 -22.19 -45.90
C GLU A 31 17.24 -22.31 -45.28
N LEU A 32 16.28 -21.55 -45.80
CA LEU A 32 14.90 -21.51 -45.33
C LEU A 32 14.01 -22.60 -45.94
N LYS A 33 14.55 -23.45 -46.82
CA LYS A 33 13.83 -24.52 -47.54
C LYS A 33 12.56 -24.00 -48.24
N CYS A 34 12.63 -22.81 -48.82
CA CYS A 34 11.53 -22.15 -49.55
C CYS A 34 11.96 -21.77 -50.98
N SER A 35 11.05 -21.25 -51.80
CA SER A 35 11.39 -20.81 -53.15
C SER A 35 12.08 -19.43 -53.13
N PRO A 36 13.00 -19.13 -54.07
CA PRO A 36 13.61 -17.81 -54.18
C PRO A 36 12.59 -16.67 -54.36
N GLY A 37 11.49 -16.93 -55.08
CA GLY A 37 10.37 -15.99 -55.19
C GLY A 37 9.73 -15.69 -53.84
N LYS A 38 9.55 -16.70 -52.98
CA LYS A 38 9.04 -16.48 -51.63
C LYS A 38 9.96 -15.61 -50.78
N VAL A 39 11.28 -15.76 -50.94
CA VAL A 39 12.27 -14.88 -50.27
C VAL A 39 12.16 -13.44 -50.79
N HIS A 40 11.96 -13.24 -52.09
CA HIS A 40 11.68 -11.93 -52.67
C HIS A 40 10.45 -11.30 -52.03
N ASP A 41 9.32 -12.00 -52.00
CA ASP A 41 8.07 -11.50 -51.39
C ASP A 41 8.23 -11.15 -49.90
N LEU A 42 9.08 -11.89 -49.17
CA LEU A 42 9.35 -11.65 -47.75
C LEU A 42 10.23 -10.41 -47.51
N LEU A 43 11.15 -10.10 -48.44
CA LEU A 43 12.16 -9.04 -48.30
C LEU A 43 11.79 -7.75 -49.05
N GLU A 44 10.97 -7.83 -50.10
CA GLU A 44 10.50 -6.68 -50.89
C GLU A 44 9.91 -5.54 -50.04
N PRO A 45 9.11 -5.80 -48.98
CA PRO A 45 8.61 -4.73 -48.11
C PRO A 45 9.71 -3.95 -47.37
N PHE A 46 10.91 -4.51 -47.24
CA PHE A 46 12.03 -3.93 -46.51
C PHE A 46 13.15 -3.43 -47.43
N GLU A 47 13.27 -3.95 -48.66
CA GLU A 47 14.27 -3.50 -49.63
C GLU A 47 13.75 -2.35 -50.52
N SER A 48 12.43 -2.22 -50.66
CA SER A 48 11.85 -1.09 -51.37
C SER A 48 12.08 0.22 -50.60
N VAL A 49 12.83 1.13 -51.20
CA VAL A 49 13.10 2.48 -50.66
C VAL A 49 11.81 3.20 -50.28
N GLN A 50 10.75 3.07 -51.08
CA GLN A 50 9.46 3.69 -50.79
C GLN A 50 8.80 3.11 -49.52
N ASN A 51 8.91 1.80 -49.30
CA ASN A 51 8.35 1.16 -48.11
C ASN A 51 9.17 1.49 -46.86
N MET A 52 10.50 1.55 -46.98
CA MET A 52 11.37 2.04 -45.90
C MET A 52 11.03 3.48 -45.52
N LEU A 53 10.86 4.39 -46.48
CA LEU A 53 10.49 5.78 -46.22
C LEU A 53 9.14 5.89 -45.50
N LYS A 54 8.15 5.09 -45.90
CA LYS A 54 6.85 5.02 -45.19
C LYS A 54 7.00 4.53 -43.76
N GLN A 55 7.80 3.49 -43.52
CA GLN A 55 8.04 2.97 -42.16
C GLN A 55 8.77 4.00 -41.29
N ILE A 56 9.78 4.68 -41.83
CA ILE A 56 10.50 5.77 -41.15
C ILE A 56 9.54 6.88 -40.76
N ALA A 57 8.67 7.33 -41.67
CA ALA A 57 7.68 8.37 -41.37
C ALA A 57 6.70 7.95 -40.26
N ILE A 58 6.25 6.69 -40.26
CA ILE A 58 5.36 6.18 -39.20
C ILE A 58 6.10 6.12 -37.85
N LEU A 59 7.36 5.69 -37.85
CA LEU A 59 8.17 5.62 -36.64
C LEU A 59 8.46 7.02 -36.09
N ASP A 60 8.72 8.01 -36.93
CA ASP A 60 8.88 9.41 -36.54
C ASP A 60 7.63 9.96 -35.83
N LEU A 61 6.44 9.68 -36.38
CA LEU A 61 5.18 10.06 -35.72
C LEU A 61 5.01 9.40 -34.35
N LYS A 62 5.33 8.10 -34.24
CA LYS A 62 5.25 7.38 -32.97
C LYS A 62 6.28 7.88 -31.95
N LEU A 63 7.48 8.25 -32.38
CA LEU A 63 8.49 8.84 -31.52
C LEU A 63 8.02 10.18 -30.96
N LYS A 64 7.47 11.07 -31.80
CA LYS A 64 6.90 12.34 -31.36
C LYS A 64 5.75 12.15 -30.37
N GLU A 65 4.90 11.15 -30.59
CA GLU A 65 3.83 10.83 -29.64
C GLU A 65 4.39 10.33 -28.29
N LEU A 66 5.40 9.47 -28.31
CA LEU A 66 6.04 8.96 -27.10
C LEU A 66 6.78 10.07 -26.34
N GLU A 67 7.47 10.98 -27.03
CA GLU A 67 8.11 12.14 -26.44
C GLU A 67 7.08 13.04 -25.74
N LYS A 68 5.95 13.30 -26.40
CA LYS A 68 4.85 14.07 -25.78
C LYS A 68 4.33 13.37 -24.52
N ARG A 69 4.01 12.08 -24.59
CA ARG A 69 3.53 11.31 -23.43
C ARG A 69 4.58 11.29 -22.30
N SER A 70 5.86 11.19 -22.63
CA SER A 70 6.94 11.24 -21.65
C SER A 70 6.99 12.60 -20.94
N SER A 71 6.86 13.70 -21.69
CA SER A 71 6.77 15.05 -21.12
C SER A 71 5.53 15.22 -20.23
N ASP A 72 4.38 14.69 -20.65
CA ASP A 72 3.15 14.74 -19.87
C ASP A 72 3.33 14.00 -18.53
N PHE A 73 3.92 12.78 -18.57
CA PHE A 73 4.22 12.03 -17.35
C PHE A 73 5.20 12.75 -16.43
N GLN A 74 6.22 13.43 -16.95
CA GLN A 74 7.13 14.22 -16.13
C GLN A 74 6.40 15.35 -15.41
N SER A 75 5.48 16.04 -16.08
CA SER A 75 4.66 17.10 -15.48
C SER A 75 3.73 16.57 -14.38
N PHE A 76 3.17 15.37 -14.58
CA PHE A 76 2.33 14.72 -13.58
C PHE A 76 3.15 14.31 -12.35
N LEU A 77 4.37 13.78 -12.55
CA LEU A 77 5.27 13.43 -11.45
C LEU A 77 5.71 14.65 -10.64
N THR A 78 5.94 15.81 -11.26
CA THR A 78 6.27 17.03 -10.51
C THR A 78 5.08 17.52 -9.71
N GLN A 79 3.86 17.47 -10.25
CA GLN A 79 2.64 17.80 -9.51
C GLN A 79 2.43 16.87 -8.30
N LEU A 80 2.55 15.55 -8.49
CA LEU A 80 2.41 14.59 -7.41
C LEU A 80 3.43 14.80 -6.29
N LYS A 81 4.68 15.16 -6.62
CA LYS A 81 5.69 15.48 -5.60
C LYS A 81 5.28 16.69 -4.75
N VAL A 82 4.80 17.76 -5.40
CA VAL A 82 4.34 18.97 -4.69
C VAL A 82 3.13 18.67 -3.81
N GLU A 83 2.18 17.86 -4.28
CA GLU A 83 1.03 17.45 -3.47
C GLU A 83 1.44 16.58 -2.28
N ALA A 84 2.36 15.65 -2.48
CA ALA A 84 2.89 14.83 -1.40
C ALA A 84 3.59 15.68 -0.33
N GLU A 85 4.42 16.64 -0.74
CA GLU A 85 5.09 17.57 0.19
C GLU A 85 4.09 18.37 1.04
N LYS A 86 3.01 18.87 0.44
CA LYS A 86 1.93 19.55 1.19
C LYS A 86 1.30 18.64 2.24
N VAL A 87 0.96 17.41 1.86
CA VAL A 87 0.38 16.43 2.80
C VAL A 87 1.35 16.12 3.93
N TYR A 88 2.64 15.97 3.63
CA TYR A 88 3.66 15.81 4.66
C TYR A 88 3.69 17.03 5.60
N GLU A 89 3.73 18.26 5.08
CA GLU A 89 3.72 19.47 5.91
C GLU A 89 2.47 19.58 6.80
N GLU A 90 1.30 19.18 6.30
CA GLU A 90 0.05 19.15 7.07
C GLU A 90 0.07 18.10 8.20
N ILE A 91 0.72 16.96 7.98
CA ILE A 91 0.80 15.87 8.95
C ILE A 91 1.92 16.12 9.99
N ASP A 92 3.06 16.68 9.58
CA ASP A 92 4.36 16.48 10.24
C ASP A 92 4.56 17.25 11.55
N ARG A 93 3.87 18.38 11.79
CA ARG A 93 4.13 19.16 13.03
C ARG A 93 2.92 19.45 13.89
N ASN A 94 1.88 20.05 13.31
CA ASN A 94 0.81 20.56 14.16
C ASN A 94 -0.10 19.43 14.66
N SER A 95 -0.34 18.40 13.85
CA SER A 95 -1.26 17.32 14.21
C SER A 95 -0.66 16.38 15.26
N LEU A 96 0.60 15.95 15.09
CA LEU A 96 1.23 15.01 16.02
C LEU A 96 1.64 15.66 17.35
N VAL A 97 2.14 16.90 17.32
CA VAL A 97 2.49 17.62 18.56
C VAL A 97 1.22 17.90 19.37
N ASN A 98 0.14 18.39 18.73
CA ASN A 98 -1.13 18.62 19.41
C ASN A 98 -1.73 17.33 19.96
N MET A 99 -1.70 16.22 19.20
CA MET A 99 -2.19 14.93 19.70
C MET A 99 -1.37 14.44 20.90
N LYS A 100 -0.04 14.57 20.85
CA LYS A 100 0.83 14.20 21.98
C LYS A 100 0.54 15.03 23.21
N GLU A 101 0.40 16.35 23.07
CA GLU A 101 0.06 17.24 24.18
C GLU A 101 -1.32 16.94 24.77
N GLN A 102 -2.32 16.70 23.92
CA GLN A 102 -3.66 16.28 24.35
C GLN A 102 -3.63 14.94 25.08
N LEU A 103 -2.90 13.95 24.57
CA LEU A 103 -2.71 12.65 25.24
C LEU A 103 -2.00 12.82 26.58
N MET A 104 -0.95 13.63 26.65
CA MET A 104 -0.24 13.92 27.91
C MET A 104 -1.16 14.59 28.93
N PHE A 105 -1.98 15.55 28.50
CA PHE A 105 -2.99 16.18 29.34
C PHE A 105 -4.02 15.15 29.85
N ILE A 106 -4.53 14.29 28.98
CA ILE A 106 -5.47 13.22 29.32
C ILE A 106 -4.88 12.26 30.36
N LEU A 107 -3.65 11.79 30.12
CA LEU A 107 -2.95 10.87 31.02
C LEU A 107 -2.68 11.52 32.38
N TYR A 108 -2.19 12.76 32.39
CA TYR A 108 -1.89 13.49 33.63
C TYR A 108 -3.15 13.70 34.48
N ASN A 109 -4.23 14.21 33.87
CA ASN A 109 -5.48 14.45 34.58
C ASN A 109 -6.16 13.15 35.00
N GLY A 110 -6.14 12.13 34.15
CA GLY A 110 -6.62 10.79 34.48
C GLY A 110 -5.87 10.19 35.68
N CYS A 111 -4.54 10.31 35.71
CA CYS A 111 -3.69 9.86 36.82
C CYS A 111 -4.01 10.60 38.12
N ARG A 112 -4.20 11.92 38.03
CA ARG A 112 -4.58 12.72 39.20
C ARG A 112 -5.95 12.31 39.74
N ARG A 113 -6.94 12.08 38.85
CA ARG A 113 -8.27 11.61 39.24
C ARG A 113 -8.21 10.21 39.81
N SER A 114 -7.49 9.27 39.21
CA SER A 114 -7.41 7.89 39.73
C SER A 114 -6.83 7.86 41.14
N ARG A 115 -5.71 8.57 41.39
CA ARG A 115 -5.07 8.63 42.72
C ARG A 115 -5.90 9.33 43.78
N SER A 116 -6.70 10.31 43.39
CA SER A 116 -7.54 11.09 44.32
C SER A 116 -8.94 10.51 44.50
N CYS A 117 -9.34 9.48 43.74
CA CYS A 117 -10.69 8.95 43.78
C CYS A 117 -10.90 8.03 44.99
N LYS A 118 -12.01 8.19 45.71
CA LYS A 118 -12.34 7.36 46.89
C LYS A 118 -12.63 5.89 46.56
N TRP A 119 -12.94 5.61 45.30
CA TRP A 119 -13.23 4.26 44.80
C TRP A 119 -11.97 3.51 44.34
N VAL A 120 -10.80 4.15 44.40
CA VAL A 120 -9.54 3.52 44.03
C VAL A 120 -8.86 3.06 45.30
N ASP A 121 -8.64 1.74 45.37
CA ASP A 121 -7.97 1.10 46.50
C ASP A 121 -6.47 1.46 46.55
N GLU A 122 -5.77 0.95 47.57
CA GLU A 122 -4.33 1.25 47.77
C GLU A 122 -3.45 0.63 46.69
N GLU A 123 -3.91 -0.46 46.07
CA GLU A 123 -3.23 -1.14 44.97
C GLU A 123 -3.49 -0.47 43.61
N GLY A 124 -4.44 0.47 43.53
CA GLY A 124 -4.78 1.23 42.32
C GLY A 124 -5.96 0.69 41.51
N TYR A 125 -6.67 -0.31 42.01
CA TYR A 125 -7.86 -0.86 41.36
C TYR A 125 -9.11 -0.06 41.69
N CYS A 126 -9.96 0.18 40.67
CA CYS A 126 -11.24 0.86 40.85
C CYS A 126 -12.33 -0.12 41.29
N THR A 127 -12.84 0.02 42.50
CA THR A 127 -13.90 -0.85 43.06
C THR A 127 -15.31 -0.45 42.62
N LYS A 128 -15.46 0.70 41.96
CA LYS A 128 -16.78 1.21 41.54
C LYS A 128 -17.30 0.59 40.24
N TRP A 129 -16.41 0.10 39.39
CA TRP A 129 -16.74 -0.49 38.08
C TRP A 129 -16.26 -1.94 38.03
N PRO A 130 -17.02 -2.88 38.63
CA PRO A 130 -16.77 -4.30 38.45
C PRO A 130 -17.16 -4.76 37.04
N PHE A 131 -16.39 -5.68 36.48
CA PHE A 131 -16.69 -6.36 35.21
C PHE A 131 -16.97 -7.84 35.49
N SER A 132 -17.90 -8.42 34.73
CA SER A 132 -18.19 -9.87 34.77
C SER A 132 -17.19 -10.69 33.97
N GLU A 133 -16.48 -10.04 33.04
CA GLU A 133 -15.51 -10.67 32.16
C GLU A 133 -14.15 -9.98 32.32
N PRO A 134 -13.04 -10.73 32.12
CA PRO A 134 -11.73 -10.14 32.19
C PRO A 134 -11.59 -9.10 31.07
N PRO A 135 -11.13 -7.89 31.38
CA PRO A 135 -10.87 -6.91 30.34
C PRO A 135 -9.79 -7.40 29.38
N SER A 136 -9.74 -6.80 28.18
CA SER A 136 -8.73 -7.12 27.16
C SER A 136 -7.31 -7.17 27.76
N LYS A 137 -6.42 -7.99 27.19
CA LYS A 137 -5.02 -8.19 27.64
C LYS A 137 -4.19 -6.91 27.84
N ILE A 138 -4.68 -5.77 27.36
CA ILE A 138 -4.07 -4.44 27.48
C ILE A 138 -4.19 -3.89 28.91
N PHE A 139 -5.13 -4.38 29.72
CA PHE A 139 -5.39 -3.86 31.06
C PHE A 139 -5.16 -4.90 32.14
N ASP A 140 -4.38 -4.53 33.16
CA ASP A 140 -4.27 -5.34 34.38
C ASP A 140 -5.61 -5.35 35.13
N ALA A 141 -6.00 -6.52 35.61
CA ALA A 141 -7.25 -6.75 36.31
C ALA A 141 -7.03 -7.55 37.60
N LYS A 142 -7.68 -7.11 38.67
CA LYS A 142 -7.78 -7.85 39.93
C LYS A 142 -9.06 -8.67 39.92
N GLU A 143 -8.90 -9.97 40.09
CA GLU A 143 -10.01 -10.92 40.13
C GLU A 143 -10.45 -11.17 41.58
N VAL A 144 -11.75 -11.13 41.81
CA VAL A 144 -12.38 -11.35 43.13
C VAL A 144 -13.60 -12.25 42.94
N TYR A 145 -13.86 -13.12 43.92
CA TYR A 145 -15.03 -13.98 43.96
C TYR A 145 -16.00 -13.43 45.01
N GLU A 146 -17.18 -13.02 44.59
CA GLU A 146 -18.27 -12.59 45.47
C GLU A 146 -19.35 -13.67 45.52
N ARG A 147 -19.97 -13.84 46.69
CA ARG A 147 -21.09 -14.78 46.87
C ARG A 147 -22.39 -13.99 46.77
N ASP A 148 -23.24 -14.36 45.81
CA ASP A 148 -24.56 -13.76 45.62
C ASP A 148 -25.53 -14.19 46.73
N GLU A 149 -26.70 -13.54 46.80
CA GLU A 149 -27.76 -13.80 47.78
C GLU A 149 -28.27 -15.25 47.73
N ASP A 150 -28.25 -15.87 46.55
CA ASP A 150 -28.64 -17.28 46.32
C ASP A 150 -27.53 -18.29 46.67
N GLY A 151 -26.38 -17.82 47.16
CA GLY A 151 -25.22 -18.64 47.50
C GLY A 151 -24.32 -19.02 46.32
N SER A 152 -24.66 -18.61 45.09
CA SER A 152 -23.80 -18.76 43.91
C SER A 152 -22.52 -17.91 44.03
N ILE A 153 -21.42 -18.40 43.49
CA ILE A 153 -20.15 -17.65 43.43
C ILE A 153 -20.04 -16.98 42.07
N LYS A 154 -19.92 -15.65 42.07
CA LYS A 154 -19.70 -14.84 40.88
C LYS A 154 -18.26 -14.34 40.83
N ARG A 155 -17.66 -14.45 39.66
CA ARG A 155 -16.34 -13.92 39.35
C ARG A 155 -16.47 -12.46 38.92
N ILE A 156 -15.70 -11.58 39.54
CA ILE A 156 -15.71 -10.14 39.30
C ILE A 156 -14.29 -9.64 39.07
N PHE A 157 -14.13 -8.69 38.16
CA PHE A 157 -12.85 -8.09 37.84
C PHE A 157 -12.87 -6.58 38.08
N PHE A 158 -11.76 -6.07 38.63
CA PHE A 158 -11.54 -4.64 38.83
C PHE A 158 -10.36 -4.17 37.99
N HIS A 159 -10.52 -3.02 37.33
CA HIS A 159 -9.47 -2.44 36.49
C HIS A 159 -8.40 -1.71 37.30
N GLN A 160 -7.14 -1.91 36.90
CA GLN A 160 -6.01 -1.12 37.39
C GLN A 160 -5.98 0.27 36.75
N VAL A 161 -6.65 1.23 37.37
CA VAL A 161 -6.86 2.57 36.79
C VAL A 161 -5.65 3.50 36.95
N ILE A 162 -4.63 3.13 37.74
CA ILE A 162 -3.36 3.86 37.76
C ILE A 162 -2.56 3.61 36.48
N LYS A 163 -2.59 2.37 35.97
CA LYS A 163 -1.95 2.00 34.70
C LYS A 163 -2.79 2.38 33.48
N ALA A 164 -4.10 2.58 33.67
CA ALA A 164 -5.05 3.01 32.64
C ALA A 164 -5.84 4.28 33.06
N PRO A 165 -5.15 5.41 33.27
CA PRO A 165 -5.75 6.64 33.83
C PRO A 165 -6.85 7.26 32.96
N GLY A 166 -6.86 6.96 31.65
CA GLY A 166 -7.89 7.44 30.73
C GLY A 166 -9.31 7.05 31.16
N LEU A 167 -9.49 5.90 31.80
CA LEU A 167 -10.78 5.44 32.32
C LEU A 167 -11.33 6.37 33.41
N CYS A 168 -10.46 7.05 34.16
CA CYS A 168 -10.87 7.97 35.23
C CYS A 168 -11.20 9.37 34.71
N LEU A 169 -10.73 9.76 33.52
CA LEU A 169 -10.92 11.13 33.03
C LEU A 169 -12.40 11.45 32.76
N SER A 170 -13.15 10.49 32.21
CA SER A 170 -14.57 10.61 31.88
C SER A 170 -15.50 9.87 32.85
N CYS A 171 -14.97 9.33 33.97
CA CYS A 171 -15.76 8.53 34.89
C CYS A 171 -16.86 9.39 35.57
N PRO A 172 -18.16 9.09 35.33
CA PRO A 172 -19.27 9.85 35.91
C PRO A 172 -19.41 9.62 37.43
N HIS A 173 -18.73 8.59 37.96
CA HIS A 173 -18.79 8.23 39.38
C HIS A 173 -17.58 8.71 40.19
N TYR A 174 -16.67 9.49 39.59
CA TYR A 174 -15.54 10.07 40.29
C TYR A 174 -15.99 10.86 41.52
N LYS A 175 -15.41 10.53 42.69
CA LYS A 175 -15.55 11.31 43.92
C LYS A 175 -14.19 11.40 44.59
N PRO A 176 -13.68 12.60 44.94
CA PRO A 176 -12.40 12.73 45.60
C PRO A 176 -12.44 12.08 47.00
N LYS A 177 -11.29 11.58 47.47
CA LYS A 177 -11.06 11.21 48.86
C LYS A 177 -11.23 12.48 49.72
N GLU A 178 -11.89 12.36 50.85
CA GLU A 178 -12.01 13.48 51.80
C GLU A 178 -10.60 13.88 52.25
N ALA A 179 -10.32 15.19 52.24
CA ALA A 179 -9.06 15.70 52.76
C ALA A 179 -9.03 15.40 54.27
N LYS A 180 -8.07 14.57 54.68
CA LYS A 180 -7.76 14.39 56.11
C LYS A 180 -7.13 15.65 56.68
#